data_AF-A0A8H3H4X4-F1
#
_entry.id   AF-A0A8H3H4X4-F1
#
_cell.length_a   1.000
_cell.length_b   1.000
_cell.length_c   1.000
_cell.angle_alpha   90.00
_cell.angle_beta   90.00
_cell.angle_gamma   90.00
#
_symmetry.space_group_name_H-M   'P 1'
#
loop_
_entity.id
_entity.type
_entity.pdbx_description
1 polymer ?
#
loop_
_entity_poly.entity_id
_entity_poly.type
_entity_poly.pdbx_seq_one_letter_code
_entity_poly.pdbx_strand_id
1 'polypeptide(L)'
;MEEIKPGYEERILRFPRLREFLLDPTVRWRIAQYFHTNFPNKTFNEWHDFIPARCERWGKLCIRNIEDTGPGDCIQSARVINPLSHYGKRDASFIRYTFQRDKNERHHRKKPEMEDIFAYGRLELIVAITLPVDVNFGIKSPQLHVLAYIIEASGTEGDAAGELITFTNSSGEAIQRTVFDIPEEVQEDEGEEE
;
A
#
# COMPACT_ATOMS: atom_id res chain seq x y z
N MET A 1 15.49 18.43 11.57
CA MET A 1 15.52 18.83 10.15
C MET A 1 15.11 17.59 9.36
N GLU A 2 13.89 17.55 8.85
CA GLU A 2 13.38 16.38 8.11
C GLU A 2 13.97 16.44 6.70
N GLU A 3 14.80 15.45 6.37
CA GLU A 3 15.34 15.27 5.02
C GLU A 3 14.23 14.69 4.14
N ILE A 4 13.63 15.54 3.31
CA ILE A 4 12.66 15.13 2.31
C ILE A 4 13.45 14.54 1.15
N LYS A 5 13.28 13.24 0.90
CA LYS A 5 13.88 12.61 -0.29
C LYS A 5 13.10 13.04 -1.53
N PRO A 6 13.74 13.59 -2.57
CA PRO A 6 13.07 13.93 -3.81
C PRO A 6 12.54 12.66 -4.49
N GLY A 7 11.31 12.74 -5.03
CA GLY A 7 10.51 11.62 -5.57
C GLY A 7 9.18 11.36 -4.84
N TYR A 8 8.81 12.21 -3.86
CA TYR A 8 7.68 11.99 -2.94
C TYR A 8 6.97 13.29 -2.53
N GLU A 9 6.68 14.17 -3.47
CA GLU A 9 6.21 15.53 -3.15
C GLU A 9 4.86 15.54 -2.39
N GLU A 10 4.02 14.52 -2.60
CA GLU A 10 2.72 14.37 -1.92
C GLU A 10 2.74 13.43 -0.71
N ARG A 11 3.72 12.52 -0.57
CA ARG A 11 3.63 11.40 0.40
C ARG A 11 4.96 11.02 1.03
N ILE A 12 5.14 11.39 2.30
CA ILE A 12 6.40 11.22 3.02
C ILE A 12 6.33 10.03 3.98
N LEU A 13 7.22 9.05 3.80
CA LEU A 13 7.44 8.00 4.78
C LEU A 13 8.19 8.54 6.00
N ARG A 14 7.65 8.32 7.20
CA ARG A 14 8.19 8.85 8.46
C ARG A 14 8.52 7.76 9.47
N PHE A 15 9.43 8.11 10.37
CA PHE A 15 9.92 7.24 11.44
C PHE A 15 8.78 6.70 12.33
N PRO A 16 9.00 5.52 12.95
CA PRO A 16 10.24 4.74 12.94
C PRO A 16 10.43 3.88 11.67
N ARG A 17 11.67 3.85 11.17
CA ARG A 17 12.11 3.04 10.03
C ARG A 17 12.97 1.87 10.52
N LEU A 18 12.75 0.70 9.96
CA LEU A 18 13.59 -0.49 10.17
C LEU A 18 13.96 -1.07 8.80
N ARG A 19 15.24 -1.00 8.41
CA ARG A 19 15.70 -1.35 7.05
C ARG A 19 15.71 -2.86 6.77
N GLU A 20 16.05 -3.65 7.77
CA GLU A 20 16.20 -5.10 7.68
C GLU A 20 15.03 -5.82 8.35
N PHE A 21 13.81 -5.32 8.11
CA PHE A 21 12.63 -5.92 8.70
C PHE A 21 12.33 -7.26 8.02
N LEU A 22 12.34 -8.33 8.80
CA LEU A 22 11.96 -9.66 8.34
C LEU A 22 10.44 -9.70 8.16
N LEU A 23 9.99 -9.96 6.93
CA LEU A 23 8.58 -10.11 6.61
C LEU A 23 8.02 -11.38 7.27
N ASP A 24 6.85 -11.21 7.88
CA ASP A 24 6.05 -12.33 8.32
C ASP A 24 5.62 -13.18 7.11
N PRO A 25 5.67 -14.53 7.19
CA PRO A 25 5.28 -15.40 6.07
C PRO A 25 3.87 -15.11 5.52
N THR A 26 2.91 -14.77 6.39
CA THR A 26 1.54 -14.41 5.99
C THR A 26 1.53 -13.11 5.20
N VAL A 27 2.28 -12.10 5.66
CA VAL A 27 2.41 -10.82 4.95
C VAL A 27 3.10 -11.04 3.60
N ARG A 28 4.17 -11.84 3.54
CA ARG A 28 4.87 -12.16 2.29
C ARG A 28 3.96 -12.89 1.29
N TRP A 29 3.17 -13.86 1.76
CA TRP A 29 2.16 -14.55 0.94
C TRP A 29 1.17 -13.57 0.32
N ARG A 30 0.64 -12.65 1.13
CA ARG A 30 -0.29 -11.61 0.67
C ARG A 30 0.37 -10.64 -0.33
N ILE A 31 1.65 -10.30 -0.15
CA ILE A 31 2.40 -9.48 -1.11
C ILE A 31 2.51 -10.22 -2.45
N ALA A 32 2.81 -11.52 -2.42
CA ALA A 32 2.85 -12.34 -3.62
C ALA A 32 1.50 -12.42 -4.34
N GLN A 33 0.39 -12.52 -3.58
CA GLN A 33 -0.96 -12.45 -4.16
C GLN A 33 -1.18 -11.11 -4.86
N TYR A 34 -0.80 -10.00 -4.20
CA TYR A 34 -0.88 -8.66 -4.80
C TYR A 34 -0.11 -8.59 -6.13
N PHE A 35 1.15 -9.03 -6.17
CA PHE A 35 1.94 -8.98 -7.41
C PHE A 35 1.39 -9.91 -8.48
N HIS A 36 0.92 -11.11 -8.14
CA HIS A 36 0.31 -12.03 -9.09
C HIS A 36 -0.96 -11.45 -9.73
N THR A 37 -1.79 -10.74 -8.96
CA THR A 37 -3.01 -10.10 -9.47
C THR A 37 -2.69 -8.89 -10.36
N ASN A 38 -1.74 -8.05 -9.97
CA ASN A 38 -1.46 -6.79 -10.68
C ASN A 38 -0.45 -6.94 -11.82
N PHE A 39 0.39 -7.97 -11.76
CA PHE A 39 1.41 -8.30 -12.76
C PHE A 39 1.27 -9.80 -13.11
N PRO A 40 0.27 -10.15 -13.93
CA PRO A 40 -0.06 -11.54 -14.24
C PRO A 40 0.94 -12.20 -15.21
N ASN A 41 2.07 -11.55 -15.50
CA ASN A 41 3.15 -12.11 -16.32
C ASN A 41 3.90 -13.25 -15.63
N LYS A 42 3.70 -13.43 -14.31
CA LYS A 42 4.32 -14.48 -13.51
C LYS A 42 3.31 -15.20 -12.63
N THR A 43 3.61 -16.47 -12.37
CA THR A 43 2.84 -17.30 -11.44
C THR A 43 3.00 -16.81 -10.00
N PHE A 44 2.05 -17.19 -9.16
CA PHE A 44 2.10 -16.87 -7.74
C PHE A 44 3.40 -17.35 -7.06
N ASN A 45 3.85 -18.56 -7.36
CA ASN A 45 5.06 -19.13 -6.76
C ASN A 45 6.33 -18.38 -7.19
N GLU A 46 6.43 -18.02 -8.48
CA GLU A 46 7.55 -17.20 -8.97
C GLU A 46 7.62 -15.85 -8.24
N TRP A 47 6.48 -15.17 -8.07
CA TRP A 47 6.43 -13.94 -7.28
C TRP A 47 6.82 -14.16 -5.82
N HIS A 48 6.27 -15.20 -5.18
CA HIS A 48 6.53 -15.52 -3.79
C HIS A 48 8.02 -15.78 -3.51
N ASP A 49 8.70 -16.48 -4.41
CA ASP A 49 10.13 -16.78 -4.32
C ASP A 49 10.99 -15.55 -4.62
N PHE A 50 10.57 -14.71 -5.57
CA PHE A 50 11.29 -13.50 -5.96
C PHE A 50 11.21 -12.36 -4.92
N ILE A 51 10.07 -12.23 -4.23
CA ILE A 51 9.91 -11.20 -3.19
C ILE A 51 10.96 -11.42 -2.08
N PRO A 52 11.74 -10.38 -1.71
CA PRO A 52 12.77 -10.53 -0.69
C PRO A 52 12.14 -10.80 0.68
N ALA A 53 12.77 -11.68 1.46
CA ALA A 53 12.31 -11.98 2.82
C ALA A 53 12.49 -10.79 3.79
N ARG A 54 13.39 -9.85 3.45
CA ARG A 54 13.68 -8.66 4.23
C ARG A 54 13.40 -7.42 3.40
N CYS A 55 12.81 -6.41 4.03
CA CYS A 55 12.48 -5.16 3.40
C CYS A 55 12.51 -4.02 4.43
N GLU A 56 12.28 -2.79 3.97
CA GLU A 56 12.11 -1.69 4.89
C GLU A 56 10.69 -1.67 5.46
N ARG A 57 10.59 -1.46 6.78
CA ARG A 57 9.33 -1.18 7.45
C ARG A 57 9.31 0.25 7.94
N TRP A 58 8.19 0.92 7.75
CA TRP A 58 7.97 2.30 8.18
C TRP A 58 6.80 2.37 9.16
N GLY A 59 6.81 3.37 10.02
CA GLY A 59 5.78 3.53 11.06
C GLY A 59 4.69 4.53 10.72
N LYS A 60 4.98 5.48 9.83
CA LYS A 60 4.08 6.56 9.49
C LYS A 60 4.15 6.89 8.00
N LEU A 61 3.01 7.23 7.42
CA LEU A 61 2.86 7.82 6.11
C LEU A 61 2.21 9.19 6.28
N CYS A 62 2.87 10.25 5.84
CA CYS A 62 2.33 11.61 5.86
C CYS A 62 1.88 11.96 4.44
N ILE A 63 0.62 12.34 4.27
CA ILE A 63 0.06 12.82 3.01
C ILE A 63 0.08 14.35 3.08
N ARG A 64 0.89 14.99 2.23
CA ARG A 64 0.94 16.44 2.10
C ARG A 64 -0.07 16.89 1.05
N ASN A 65 -0.77 17.97 1.35
CA ASN A 65 -1.53 18.69 0.34
C ASN A 65 -0.59 19.68 -0.35
N ILE A 66 -0.52 19.65 -1.69
CA ILE A 66 0.35 20.53 -2.49
C ILE A 66 0.00 22.01 -2.27
N GLU A 67 -1.28 22.30 -2.00
CA GLU A 67 -1.77 23.68 -1.81
C GLU A 67 -1.60 24.18 -0.37
N ASP A 68 -1.41 23.28 0.60
CA ASP A 68 -1.42 23.62 2.01
C ASP A 68 -0.01 23.48 2.62
N THR A 69 0.56 24.60 3.07
CA THR A 69 1.90 24.63 3.70
C THR A 69 1.92 24.06 5.13
N GLY A 70 0.78 23.56 5.60
CA GLY A 70 0.60 22.92 6.89
C GLY A 70 1.18 21.50 6.99
N PRO A 71 1.27 20.94 8.22
CA PRO A 71 1.59 19.54 8.41
C PRO A 71 0.43 18.69 7.89
N GLY A 72 0.63 18.01 6.75
CA GLY A 72 -0.36 17.09 6.18
C GLY A 72 -0.71 15.90 7.08
N ASP A 73 -1.79 15.19 6.75
CA ASP A 73 -2.33 14.10 7.57
C ASP A 73 -1.36 12.93 7.69
N CYS A 74 -1.18 12.44 8.93
CA CYS A 74 -0.30 11.33 9.22
C CYS A 74 -1.09 10.07 9.56
N ILE A 75 -0.88 9.03 8.76
CA ILE A 75 -1.42 7.69 8.97
C ILE A 75 -0.35 6.84 9.65
N GLN A 76 -0.72 6.18 10.75
CA GLN A 76 0.21 5.43 11.60
C GLN A 76 -0.12 3.94 11.62
N SER A 77 0.93 3.11 11.44
CA SER A 77 0.83 1.65 11.40
C SER A 77 0.76 1.07 12.82
N ALA A 78 -0.25 0.23 13.06
CA ALA A 78 -0.56 -0.34 14.37
C ALA A 78 0.58 -1.17 14.97
N ARG A 79 1.25 -2.01 14.17
CA ARG A 79 2.33 -2.90 14.65
C ARG A 79 3.61 -2.16 15.05
N VAL A 80 3.72 -0.89 14.67
CA VAL A 80 4.93 -0.09 14.83
C VAL A 80 4.82 0.89 16.01
N ILE A 81 3.61 1.02 16.55
CA ILE A 81 3.31 1.81 17.74
C ILE A 81 4.17 1.34 18.90
N ASN A 82 4.77 2.29 19.63
CA ASN A 82 5.38 1.99 20.92
C ASN A 82 4.26 1.66 21.94
N PRO A 83 4.14 0.40 22.39
CA PRO A 83 3.05 0.00 23.30
C PRO A 83 3.17 0.64 24.69
N LEU A 84 4.33 1.23 25.01
CA LEU A 84 4.61 1.93 26.26
C LEU A 84 4.27 3.44 26.18
N SER A 85 4.01 3.97 24.99
CA SER A 85 3.56 5.36 24.86
C SER A 85 2.10 5.47 25.33
N HIS A 86 1.83 6.47 26.17
CA HIS A 86 0.47 6.78 26.63
C HIS A 86 -0.47 7.10 25.46
N TYR A 87 0.08 7.64 24.37
CA TYR A 87 -0.62 7.92 23.12
C TYR A 87 -0.57 6.73 22.14
N GLY A 88 0.46 5.88 22.26
CA GLY A 88 0.67 4.77 21.33
C GLY A 88 -0.56 3.89 21.14
N LYS A 89 -1.20 3.43 22.21
CA LYS A 89 -2.36 2.52 22.10
C LYS A 89 -3.60 3.13 21.42
N ARG A 90 -3.69 4.46 21.30
CA ARG A 90 -4.85 5.16 20.69
C ARG A 90 -4.66 5.54 19.23
N ASP A 91 -3.43 5.44 18.71
CA ASP A 91 -3.06 6.11 17.45
C ASP A 91 -2.93 5.15 16.25
N ALA A 92 -3.49 3.94 16.31
CA ALA A 92 -3.56 3.08 15.12
C ALA A 92 -4.62 3.63 14.16
N SER A 93 -4.20 4.06 12.97
CA SER A 93 -5.13 4.67 12.02
C SER A 93 -6.08 3.63 11.42
N PHE A 94 -7.37 3.86 11.60
CA PHE A 94 -8.39 3.30 10.73
C PHE A 94 -8.47 4.16 9.47
N ILE A 95 -8.38 3.53 8.32
CA ILE A 95 -8.30 4.18 7.03
C ILE A 95 -9.44 3.72 6.13
N ARG A 96 -9.97 4.67 5.35
CA ARG A 96 -10.75 4.42 4.14
C ARG A 96 -9.78 4.25 2.98
N TYR A 97 -9.94 3.20 2.20
CA TYR A 97 -9.15 2.97 0.99
C TYR A 97 -10.07 2.56 -0.16
N THR A 98 -9.67 2.88 -1.38
CA THR A 98 -10.39 2.54 -2.61
C THR A 98 -9.62 1.49 -3.38
N PHE A 99 -10.32 0.52 -3.96
CA PHE A 99 -9.73 -0.50 -4.82
C PHE A 99 -10.73 -0.93 -5.87
N GLN A 100 -10.23 -1.54 -6.94
CA GLN A 100 -11.07 -2.06 -8.00
C GLN A 100 -11.46 -3.51 -7.73
N ARG A 101 -12.75 -3.81 -7.87
CA ARG A 101 -13.29 -5.17 -7.80
C ARG A 101 -13.99 -5.49 -9.11
N ASP A 102 -13.89 -6.75 -9.55
CA ASP A 102 -14.71 -7.22 -10.65
C ASP A 102 -16.18 -7.33 -10.19
N LYS A 103 -17.03 -6.48 -10.75
CA LYS A 103 -18.50 -6.51 -10.57
C LYS A 103 -19.11 -7.85 -10.95
N ASN A 104 -18.48 -8.55 -11.90
CA ASN A 104 -18.91 -9.85 -12.39
C ASN A 104 -18.20 -11.02 -11.71
N GLU A 105 -17.54 -10.83 -10.55
CA GLU A 105 -16.80 -11.89 -9.83
C GLU A 105 -17.64 -13.16 -9.60
N ARG A 106 -18.94 -13.02 -9.32
CA ARG A 106 -19.88 -14.14 -9.11
C ARG A 106 -20.46 -14.72 -10.41
N HIS A 107 -20.14 -14.14 -11.57
CA HIS A 107 -20.68 -14.45 -12.88
C HIS A 107 -19.57 -14.82 -13.87
N HIS A 108 -18.97 -15.99 -13.67
CA HIS A 108 -17.80 -16.51 -14.41
C HIS A 108 -17.90 -16.54 -15.95
N ARG A 109 -19.09 -16.38 -16.52
CA ARG A 109 -19.30 -16.36 -17.99
C ARG A 109 -19.28 -14.94 -18.58
N LYS A 110 -19.33 -13.91 -17.74
CA LYS A 110 -19.23 -12.51 -18.16
C LYS A 110 -17.77 -12.09 -18.18
N LYS A 111 -17.47 -11.11 -19.03
CA LYS A 111 -16.16 -10.47 -19.01
C LYS A 111 -15.99 -9.69 -17.70
N PRO A 112 -14.77 -9.62 -17.14
CA PRO A 112 -14.50 -8.78 -15.99
C PRO A 112 -14.89 -7.32 -16.27
N GLU A 113 -15.58 -6.70 -15.32
CA GLU A 113 -15.93 -5.29 -15.33
C GLU A 113 -15.48 -4.72 -13.99
N MET A 114 -14.39 -3.94 -13.98
CA MET A 114 -13.84 -3.39 -12.76
C MET A 114 -14.67 -2.18 -12.32
N GLU A 115 -15.08 -2.17 -11.06
CA GLU A 115 -15.72 -1.03 -10.41
C GLU A 115 -14.91 -0.59 -9.19
N ASP A 116 -14.84 0.73 -8.96
CA ASP A 116 -14.19 1.29 -7.78
C ASP A 116 -15.08 1.08 -6.56
N ILE A 117 -14.51 0.45 -5.53
CA ILE A 117 -15.16 0.19 -4.26
C ILE A 117 -14.30 0.81 -3.16
N PHE A 118 -14.95 1.41 -2.18
CA PHE A 118 -14.30 1.82 -0.94
C PHE A 118 -14.48 0.74 0.13
N ALA A 119 -13.43 0.56 0.93
CA ALA A 119 -13.46 -0.26 2.13
C ALA A 119 -12.74 0.46 3.27
N TYR A 120 -12.87 -0.11 4.46
CA TYR A 120 -12.29 0.44 5.67
C TYR A 120 -11.47 -0.63 6.37
N GLY A 121 -10.43 -0.21 7.07
CA GLY A 121 -9.65 -1.14 7.85
C GLY A 121 -8.61 -0.47 8.70
N ARG A 122 -7.98 -1.24 9.59
CA ARG A 122 -6.87 -0.78 10.41
C ARG A 122 -5.57 -0.97 9.66
N LEU A 123 -4.78 0.09 9.51
CA LEU A 123 -3.44 -0.02 8.95
C LEU A 123 -2.52 -0.76 9.92
N GLU A 124 -2.10 -1.97 9.57
CA GLU A 124 -1.22 -2.79 10.39
C GLU A 124 0.26 -2.49 10.12
N LEU A 125 0.64 -2.39 8.85
CA LEU A 125 2.04 -2.31 8.44
C LEU A 125 2.22 -1.46 7.18
N ILE A 126 3.29 -0.67 7.15
CA ILE A 126 3.80 -0.05 5.93
C ILE A 126 5.15 -0.70 5.62
N VAL A 127 5.28 -1.28 4.43
CA VAL A 127 6.53 -1.88 3.94
C VAL A 127 6.95 -1.22 2.64
N ALA A 128 8.25 -1.00 2.49
CA ALA A 128 8.84 -0.54 1.24
C ALA A 128 9.77 -1.64 0.74
N ILE A 129 9.40 -2.23 -0.40
CA ILE A 129 10.06 -3.38 -1.01
C ILE A 129 10.74 -2.90 -2.28
N THR A 130 12.06 -3.05 -2.35
CA THR A 130 12.80 -2.79 -3.58
C THR A 130 12.95 -4.12 -4.32
N LEU A 131 12.30 -4.24 -5.48
CA LEU A 131 12.52 -5.36 -6.37
C LEU A 131 13.83 -5.15 -7.11
N PRO A 132 14.73 -6.15 -7.15
CA PRO A 132 15.98 -6.05 -7.88
C PRO A 132 15.75 -6.09 -9.39
N VAL A 133 16.75 -5.64 -10.14
CA VAL A 133 16.80 -5.82 -11.59
C VAL A 133 16.78 -7.31 -11.90
N ASP A 134 15.85 -7.72 -12.75
CA ASP A 134 15.72 -9.10 -13.19
C ASP A 134 15.08 -9.18 -14.58
N VAL A 135 15.78 -9.82 -15.51
CA VAL A 135 15.37 -9.95 -16.90
C VAL A 135 14.12 -10.85 -17.04
N ASN A 136 14.01 -11.89 -16.22
CA ASN A 136 12.87 -12.80 -16.27
C ASN A 136 11.60 -12.09 -15.81
N PHE A 137 11.70 -11.20 -14.82
CA PHE A 137 10.58 -10.39 -14.33
C PHE A 137 10.35 -9.10 -15.15
N GLY A 138 11.20 -8.81 -16.13
CA GLY A 138 11.10 -7.62 -16.98
C GLY A 138 11.48 -6.32 -16.26
N ILE A 139 12.19 -6.40 -15.13
CA ILE A 139 12.57 -5.27 -14.29
C ILE A 139 13.91 -4.74 -14.77
N LYS A 140 13.90 -3.60 -15.48
CA LYS A 140 15.10 -2.98 -16.08
C LYS A 140 15.95 -2.18 -15.08
N SER A 141 15.33 -1.65 -14.04
CA SER A 141 15.96 -0.88 -12.95
C SER A 141 15.30 -1.26 -11.62
N PRO A 142 15.97 -1.10 -10.47
CA PRO A 142 15.36 -1.43 -9.18
C PRO A 142 14.06 -0.66 -8.95
N GLN A 143 12.97 -1.38 -8.67
CA GLN A 143 11.64 -0.78 -8.50
C GLN A 143 11.22 -0.80 -7.04
N LEU A 144 10.92 0.37 -6.48
CA LEU A 144 10.41 0.47 -5.12
C LEU A 144 8.89 0.43 -5.09
N HIS A 145 8.35 -0.49 -4.29
CA HIS A 145 6.93 -0.60 -4.00
C HIS A 145 6.65 -0.32 -2.53
N VAL A 146 5.82 0.69 -2.25
CA VAL A 146 5.33 0.99 -0.91
C VAL A 146 3.95 0.36 -0.73
N LEU A 147 3.85 -0.65 0.14
CA LEU A 147 2.64 -1.45 0.35
C LEU A 147 2.10 -1.24 1.77
N ALA A 148 0.77 -1.27 1.88
CA ALA A 148 0.04 -1.19 3.13
C ALA A 148 -0.64 -2.53 3.43
N TYR A 149 -0.30 -3.12 4.56
CA TYR A 149 -1.05 -4.27 5.09
C TYR A 149 -2.16 -3.75 5.99
N ILE A 150 -3.40 -4.11 5.67
CA ILE A 150 -4.61 -3.56 6.27
C ILE A 150 -5.46 -4.73 6.77
N ILE A 151 -5.89 -4.70 8.03
CA ILE A 151 -6.93 -5.61 8.50
C ILE A 151 -8.27 -4.95 8.20
N GLU A 152 -9.04 -5.56 7.32
CA GLU A 152 -10.31 -5.03 6.84
C GLU A 152 -11.36 -5.07 7.96
N ALA A 153 -12.05 -3.94 8.12
CA ALA A 153 -13.24 -3.82 8.95
C ALA A 153 -14.43 -4.35 8.16
N SER A 154 -15.27 -5.17 8.78
CA SER A 154 -16.40 -5.80 8.10
C SER A 154 -17.74 -5.32 8.61
N GLY A 155 -18.75 -5.51 7.77
CA GLY A 155 -20.10 -4.99 8.03
C GLY A 155 -20.18 -3.46 7.92
N THR A 156 -19.25 -2.83 7.19
CA THR A 156 -19.33 -1.42 6.84
C THR A 156 -20.20 -1.24 5.61
N GLU A 157 -21.32 -0.53 5.75
CA GLU A 157 -22.15 -0.04 4.65
C GLU A 157 -22.11 1.49 4.67
N GLY A 158 -21.98 2.15 3.50
CA GLY A 158 -21.95 3.61 3.38
C GLY A 158 -20.57 4.23 3.17
N ASP A 159 -20.54 5.48 2.70
CA ASP A 159 -19.32 6.24 2.43
C ASP A 159 -19.03 7.29 3.53
N ALA A 160 -17.92 7.13 4.24
CA ALA A 160 -17.47 8.03 5.28
C ALA A 160 -17.13 9.44 4.79
N ALA A 161 -17.06 9.66 3.47
CA ALA A 161 -17.00 10.98 2.89
C ALA A 161 -18.29 11.80 3.14
N GLY A 162 -19.44 11.15 3.30
CA GLY A 162 -20.74 11.79 3.47
C GLY A 162 -21.41 11.58 4.82
N GLU A 163 -21.06 10.52 5.56
CA GLU A 163 -21.73 10.15 6.81
C GLU A 163 -20.81 9.44 7.82
N LEU A 164 -21.22 9.36 9.09
CA LEU A 164 -20.47 8.63 10.10
C LEU A 164 -20.67 7.12 9.93
N ILE A 165 -19.60 6.38 9.67
CA ILE A 165 -19.62 4.92 9.55
C ILE A 165 -19.18 4.27 10.86
N THR A 166 -19.97 3.32 11.36
CA THR A 166 -19.63 2.49 12.53
C THR A 166 -19.51 1.03 12.13
N PHE A 167 -18.47 0.35 12.61
CA PHE A 167 -18.29 -1.10 12.43
C PHE A 167 -18.14 -1.78 13.79
N THR A 168 -18.61 -3.02 13.89
CA THR A 168 -18.59 -3.80 15.14
C THR A 168 -17.58 -4.94 15.12
N ASN A 169 -17.11 -5.36 13.93
CA ASN A 169 -16.24 -6.51 13.76
C ASN A 169 -15.07 -6.24 12.78
N SER A 170 -13.94 -6.90 13.03
CA SER A 170 -12.86 -7.10 12.04
C SER A 170 -12.97 -8.52 11.50
N SER A 171 -13.06 -8.73 10.18
CA SER A 171 -13.23 -10.09 9.64
C SER A 171 -12.38 -10.46 8.43
N GLY A 172 -11.33 -9.70 8.11
CA GLY A 172 -10.44 -10.03 6.99
C GLY A 172 -9.06 -9.38 7.07
N GLU A 173 -8.09 -9.96 6.37
CA GLU A 173 -6.76 -9.37 6.15
C GLU A 173 -6.60 -9.05 4.66
N ALA A 174 -6.27 -7.81 4.35
CA ALA A 174 -6.03 -7.31 3.00
C ALA A 174 -4.59 -6.78 2.87
N ILE A 175 -3.94 -7.04 1.73
CA ILE A 175 -2.81 -6.22 1.30
C ILE A 175 -3.28 -5.38 0.14
N GLN A 176 -3.23 -4.08 0.35
CA GLN A 176 -3.38 -3.11 -0.71
C GLN A 176 -1.97 -2.60 -0.98
N ARG A 177 -1.56 -2.52 -2.26
CA ARG A 177 -0.52 -1.53 -2.55
C ARG A 177 -1.07 -0.19 -2.10
N THR A 178 -0.21 0.65 -1.55
CA THR A 178 -0.58 2.04 -1.34
C THR A 178 -0.62 2.70 -2.73
N VAL A 179 -1.63 2.36 -3.53
CA VAL A 179 -2.07 3.08 -4.71
C VAL A 179 -3.25 3.89 -4.17
N PHE A 180 -3.04 5.06 -3.62
CA PHE A 180 -3.50 6.18 -4.41
C PHE A 180 -2.56 6.36 -5.60
N ASP A 181 -3.10 6.40 -6.81
CA ASP A 181 -2.35 6.33 -8.07
C ASP A 181 -1.02 7.10 -8.02
N ILE A 182 0.07 6.39 -8.31
CA ILE A 182 1.33 7.01 -8.67
C ILE A 182 1.36 6.84 -10.18
N PRO A 183 1.14 7.90 -10.97
CA PRO A 183 1.33 7.81 -12.40
C PRO A 183 2.75 7.31 -12.65
N GLU A 184 2.90 6.30 -13.51
CA GLU A 184 4.19 6.08 -14.15
C GLU A 184 4.58 7.42 -14.77
N GLU A 185 5.71 7.98 -14.34
CA GLU A 185 6.32 9.06 -15.09
C GLU A 185 6.47 8.55 -16.52
N VAL A 186 5.67 9.13 -17.42
CA VAL A 186 5.92 9.04 -18.85
C VAL A 186 7.32 9.63 -19.00
N GLN A 187 8.29 8.76 -19.27
CA GLN A 187 9.57 9.21 -19.77
C GLN A 187 9.26 9.99 -21.04
N GLU A 188 9.31 11.32 -20.96
CA GLU A 188 9.40 12.14 -22.15
C GLU A 188 10.67 11.66 -22.87
N ASP A 189 10.48 10.99 -24.01
CA ASP A 189 11.51 10.85 -25.01
C ASP A 189 11.90 12.27 -25.41
N GLU A 190 12.96 12.81 -24.80
CA GLU A 190 13.75 13.87 -25.40
C GLU A 190 14.37 13.31 -26.68
N GLY A 191 13.57 13.34 -27.75
CA GLY A 191 14.08 13.25 -29.12
C GLY A 191 14.91 14.49 -29.40
N GLU A 192 16.23 14.33 -29.31
CA GLU A 192 17.17 15.15 -30.05
C GLU A 192 16.98 14.95 -31.57
N GLU A 193 17.43 15.97 -32.32
CA GLU A 193 17.52 16.12 -33.80
C GLU A 193 16.29 16.80 -34.44
N GLU A 194 16.39 17.97 -35.09
CA GLU A 194 17.49 18.61 -35.84
C GLU A 194 17.74 20.10 -35.51
#